data_AF-A0A0M0HNP2-F1
#
_entry.id   AF-A0A0M0HNP2-F1
#
_cell.length_a   1.000
_cell.length_b   1.000
_cell.length_c   1.000
_cell.angle_alpha   90.00
_cell.angle_beta   90.00
_cell.angle_gamma   90.00
#
_symmetry.space_group_name_H-M   'P 1'
#
loop_
_entity.id
_entity.type
_entity.pdbx_description
1 polymer ?
#
loop_
_entity_poly.entity_id
_entity_poly.type
_entity_poly.pdbx_seq_one_letter_code
_entity_poly.pdbx_strand_id
1 'polypeptide(L)'
;MSRYCSQCGKSQKACICKWIQRLTSNVELVILQHPSETNRPMGTARILKLSLANSHCFVGENFSEHDELNQLLSDSQYHHFILYPGEGALTHNQVADKLDNGEKVRVILLDGTWKKAYKMWQLSSNLHSLPLIKLPEDLQGNYRIRKAPSDNSLSTVEAGYHILSLLQPERDFSPLIESFNQMIEFQIKQMPPGVFEKNYLQS
;
A
#
# COMPACT_ATOMS: atom_id res chain seq x y z
N MET A 1 4.47 16.06 -27.30
CA MET A 1 4.52 15.96 -25.81
C MET A 1 3.83 14.66 -25.40
N SER A 2 4.42 13.87 -24.49
CA SER A 2 3.83 12.61 -24.04
C SER A 2 2.46 12.84 -23.40
N ARG A 3 1.45 12.04 -23.78
CA ARG A 3 0.09 12.08 -23.19
C ARG A 3 0.10 11.66 -21.71
N TYR A 4 1.17 11.01 -21.26
CA TYR A 4 1.35 10.47 -19.92
C TYR A 4 2.53 11.15 -19.21
N CYS A 5 2.41 11.31 -17.89
CA CYS A 5 3.49 11.80 -17.04
C CYS A 5 4.62 10.76 -16.97
N SER A 6 5.88 11.17 -17.14
CA SER A 6 7.04 10.27 -17.08
C SER A 6 7.30 9.72 -15.68
N GLN A 7 7.06 10.52 -14.64
CA GLN A 7 7.19 10.09 -13.25
C GLN A 7 5.98 9.25 -12.83
N CYS A 8 4.80 9.67 -13.29
CA CYS A 8 3.55 9.21 -12.73
C CYS A 8 2.73 8.24 -13.61
N GLY A 9 3.11 8.00 -14.85
CA GLY A 9 2.42 7.08 -15.77
C GLY A 9 0.94 7.41 -16.07
N LYS A 10 0.28 8.27 -15.30
CA LYS A 10 -1.10 8.73 -15.55
C LYS A 10 -1.09 9.77 -16.66
N SER A 11 -2.26 10.00 -17.26
CA SER A 11 -2.43 11.07 -18.22
C SER A 11 -2.02 12.41 -17.59
N GLN A 12 -1.53 13.34 -18.40
CA GLN A 12 -1.12 14.67 -17.91
C GLN A 12 -2.24 15.38 -17.12
N LYS A 13 -3.51 15.19 -17.53
CA LYS A 13 -4.68 15.73 -16.84
C LYS A 13 -4.91 15.11 -15.45
N ALA A 14 -4.65 13.80 -15.31
CA ALA A 14 -4.84 13.05 -14.08
C ALA A 14 -3.53 12.85 -13.28
N CYS A 15 -2.52 13.68 -13.54
CA CYS A 15 -1.22 13.56 -12.91
C CYS A 15 -1.31 13.85 -11.41
N ILE A 16 -0.79 12.92 -10.59
CA ILE A 16 -0.78 13.04 -9.13
C ILE A 16 0.51 13.66 -8.58
N CYS A 17 1.56 13.82 -9.39
CA CYS A 17 2.89 14.24 -8.91
C CYS A 17 2.88 15.56 -8.14
N LYS A 18 1.98 16.47 -8.49
CA LYS A 18 1.83 17.76 -7.79
C LYS A 18 1.36 17.63 -6.33
N TRP A 19 0.77 16.49 -5.97
CA TRP A 19 0.31 16.20 -4.61
C TRP A 19 1.28 15.32 -3.84
N ILE A 20 2.23 14.67 -4.53
CA ILE A 20 3.19 13.78 -3.89
C ILE A 20 4.19 14.57 -3.08
N GLN A 21 4.29 14.22 -1.80
CA GLN A 21 5.39 14.64 -0.92
C GLN A 21 6.39 13.49 -0.74
N ARG A 22 7.68 13.82 -0.71
CA ARG A 22 8.76 12.87 -0.40
C ARG A 22 8.87 12.72 1.11
N LEU A 23 8.86 11.49 1.58
CA LEU A 23 8.88 11.08 2.97
C LEU A 23 10.09 10.19 3.22
N THR A 24 10.56 10.19 4.47
CA THR A 24 11.61 9.27 4.93
C THR A 24 11.02 8.34 5.98
N SER A 25 11.33 7.05 5.87
CA SER A 25 10.90 6.02 6.79
C SER A 25 12.09 5.13 7.16
N ASN A 26 12.10 4.62 8.39
CA ASN A 26 13.06 3.60 8.82
C ASN A 26 12.55 2.20 8.49
N VAL A 27 11.28 2.08 8.11
CA VAL A 27 10.65 0.86 7.63
C VAL A 27 10.70 0.86 6.11
N GLU A 28 11.25 -0.21 5.53
CA GLU A 28 11.24 -0.39 4.08
C GLU A 28 9.94 -1.05 3.63
N LEU A 29 9.32 -0.55 2.56
CA LEU A 29 8.09 -1.13 2.02
C LEU A 29 8.36 -1.88 0.73
N VAL A 30 7.87 -3.12 0.64
CA VAL A 30 7.83 -3.88 -0.61
C VAL A 30 6.38 -4.13 -1.01
N ILE A 31 5.97 -3.65 -2.18
CA ILE A 31 4.61 -3.79 -2.67
C ILE A 31 4.59 -4.86 -3.76
N LEU A 32 3.88 -5.96 -3.50
CA LEU A 32 3.65 -7.01 -4.48
C LEU A 32 2.28 -6.79 -5.11
N GLN A 33 2.29 -6.27 -6.33
CA GLN A 33 1.09 -5.84 -7.04
C GLN A 33 0.61 -6.88 -8.04
N HIS A 34 -0.67 -7.25 -7.95
CA HIS A 34 -1.26 -8.14 -8.94
C HIS A 34 -1.36 -7.43 -10.31
N PRO A 35 -1.06 -8.10 -11.44
CA PRO A 35 -1.09 -7.52 -12.79
C PRO A 35 -2.38 -6.76 -13.14
N SER A 36 -3.53 -7.28 -12.72
CA SER A 36 -4.85 -6.67 -12.97
C SER A 36 -5.12 -5.36 -12.20
N GLU A 37 -4.28 -4.99 -11.23
CA GLU A 37 -4.36 -3.72 -10.50
C GLU A 37 -3.50 -2.60 -11.15
N THR A 38 -2.50 -2.97 -11.96
CA THR A 38 -1.54 -2.01 -12.59
C THR A 38 -2.21 -0.91 -13.40
N ASN A 39 -3.26 -1.25 -14.15
CA ASN A 39 -3.98 -0.33 -15.02
C ASN A 39 -5.22 0.28 -14.35
N ARG A 40 -5.43 0.05 -13.05
CA ARG A 40 -6.59 0.63 -12.38
C ARG A 40 -6.44 2.14 -12.25
N PRO A 41 -7.49 2.92 -12.56
CA PRO A 41 -7.48 4.37 -12.43
C PRO A 41 -7.04 4.87 -11.05
N MET A 42 -7.28 4.07 -10.00
CA MET A 42 -6.94 4.36 -8.61
C MET A 42 -5.60 3.80 -8.12
N GLY A 43 -4.71 3.23 -8.95
CA GLY A 43 -3.48 2.56 -8.47
C GLY A 43 -2.72 3.32 -7.38
N THR A 44 -3.01 3.02 -6.11
CA THR A 44 -2.59 3.78 -4.92
C THR A 44 -1.21 3.36 -4.44
N ALA A 45 -0.76 2.15 -4.79
CA ALA A 45 0.62 1.70 -4.65
C ALA A 45 1.63 2.71 -5.22
N ARG A 46 1.24 3.48 -6.25
CA ARG A 46 2.08 4.53 -6.83
C ARG A 46 2.28 5.74 -5.94
N ILE A 47 1.37 6.03 -5.01
CA ILE A 47 1.57 7.10 -4.03
C ILE A 47 2.73 6.70 -3.12
N LEU A 48 2.67 5.49 -2.55
CA LEU A 48 3.76 4.95 -1.73
C LEU A 48 5.10 4.95 -2.48
N LYS A 49 5.14 4.39 -3.70
CA LYS A 49 6.36 4.32 -4.53
C LYS A 49 6.98 5.69 -4.82
N LEU A 50 6.16 6.72 -5.02
CA LEU A 50 6.65 8.07 -5.34
C LEU A 50 6.98 8.89 -4.08
N SER A 51 6.34 8.58 -2.95
CA SER A 51 6.55 9.26 -1.68
C SER A 51 7.72 8.70 -0.89
N LEU A 52 7.96 7.39 -0.91
CA LEU A 52 8.99 6.73 -0.09
C LEU A 52 10.16 6.28 -0.94
N ALA A 53 11.34 6.84 -0.68
CA ALA A 53 12.56 6.50 -1.41
C ALA A 53 13.00 5.04 -1.19
N ASN A 54 12.74 4.51 0.00
CA ASN A 54 13.01 3.13 0.41
C ASN A 54 11.78 2.24 0.18
N SER A 55 11.19 2.30 -1.01
CA SER A 55 10.08 1.43 -1.37
C SER A 55 10.26 0.76 -2.72
N HIS A 56 9.86 -0.51 -2.77
CA HIS A 56 9.92 -1.36 -3.95
C HIS A 56 8.51 -1.73 -4.38
N CYS A 57 8.29 -1.90 -5.69
CA CYS A 57 7.01 -2.33 -6.21
C CYS A 57 7.25 -3.29 -7.38
N PHE A 58 6.83 -4.52 -7.19
CA PHE A 58 6.97 -5.63 -8.14
C PHE A 58 5.58 -6.09 -8.59
N VAL A 59 5.45 -6.42 -9.87
CA VAL A 59 4.18 -6.83 -10.46
C VAL A 59 4.23 -8.31 -10.80
N GLY A 60 3.27 -9.10 -10.32
CA GLY A 60 3.25 -10.54 -10.53
C GLY A 60 2.12 -11.26 -9.79
N GLU A 61 1.94 -12.54 -10.10
CA GLU A 61 1.02 -13.43 -9.36
C GLU A 61 1.75 -14.50 -8.54
N ASN A 62 2.98 -14.84 -8.93
CA ASN A 62 3.87 -15.75 -8.21
C ASN A 62 5.24 -15.08 -8.13
N PHE A 63 5.78 -14.95 -6.92
CA PHE A 63 7.06 -14.33 -6.64
C PHE A 63 8.12 -15.29 -6.10
N SER A 64 7.88 -16.60 -6.11
CA SER A 64 8.84 -17.61 -5.62
C SER A 64 10.22 -17.50 -6.27
N GLU A 65 10.26 -17.26 -7.58
CA GLU A 65 11.49 -17.16 -8.38
C GLU A 65 11.81 -15.72 -8.78
N HIS A 66 11.24 -14.73 -8.08
CA HIS A 66 11.48 -13.32 -8.42
C HIS A 66 12.84 -12.85 -7.86
N ASP A 67 13.85 -12.73 -8.71
CA ASP A 67 15.24 -12.43 -8.34
C ASP A 67 15.38 -11.22 -7.41
N GLU A 68 14.85 -10.05 -7.78
CA GLU A 68 14.99 -8.83 -6.96
C GLU A 68 14.31 -8.95 -5.59
N LEU A 69 13.15 -9.62 -5.52
CA LEU A 69 12.47 -9.86 -4.24
C LEU A 69 13.28 -10.83 -3.38
N ASN A 70 13.77 -11.92 -3.96
CA ASN A 70 14.59 -12.90 -3.26
C ASN A 70 15.90 -12.29 -2.76
N GLN A 71 16.51 -11.38 -3.53
CA GLN A 71 17.67 -10.62 -3.07
C GLN A 71 17.33 -9.78 -1.82
N LEU A 72 16.20 -9.06 -1.83
CA LEU A 72 15.74 -8.32 -0.65
C LEU A 72 15.50 -9.27 0.53
N LEU A 73 14.74 -10.36 0.35
CA LEU A 73 14.40 -11.30 1.42
C LEU A 73 15.63 -12.03 2.00
N SER A 74 16.70 -12.17 1.23
CA SER A 74 17.97 -12.77 1.70
C SER A 74 18.79 -11.84 2.59
N ASP A 75 18.46 -10.54 2.65
CA ASP A 75 19.16 -9.58 3.50
C ASP A 75 18.81 -9.81 4.97
N SER A 76 19.75 -10.42 5.70
CA SER A 76 19.61 -10.76 7.11
C SER A 76 19.68 -9.53 8.04
N GLN A 77 20.01 -8.34 7.53
CA GLN A 77 19.95 -7.11 8.33
C GLN A 77 18.51 -6.67 8.60
N TYR A 78 17.56 -7.13 7.78
CA TYR A 78 16.16 -6.77 7.88
C TYR A 78 15.33 -7.88 8.52
N HIS A 79 14.42 -7.49 9.41
CA HIS A 79 13.28 -8.30 9.79
C HIS A 79 12.15 -8.09 8.79
N HIS A 80 11.79 -9.15 8.06
CA HIS A 80 10.75 -9.10 7.03
C HIS A 80 9.41 -9.53 7.61
N PHE A 81 8.35 -8.77 7.32
CA PHE A 81 6.98 -9.06 7.75
C PHE A 81 6.01 -8.91 6.59
N ILE A 82 4.98 -9.75 6.53
CA ILE A 82 3.90 -9.57 5.55
C ILE A 82 2.72 -8.91 6.26
N LEU A 83 2.24 -7.79 5.72
CA LEU A 83 1.02 -7.16 6.21
C LEU A 83 -0.19 -7.94 5.69
N TYR A 84 -0.72 -8.83 6.53
CA TYR A 84 -1.87 -9.65 6.21
C TYR A 84 -2.57 -10.13 7.49
N PRO A 85 -3.92 -10.08 7.57
CA PRO A 85 -4.63 -10.67 8.68
C PRO A 85 -4.59 -12.20 8.56
N GLY A 86 -3.94 -12.86 9.51
CA GLY A 86 -3.83 -14.30 9.56
C GLY A 86 -3.68 -14.82 10.98
N GLU A 87 -3.87 -16.12 11.15
CA GLU A 87 -3.61 -16.80 12.42
C GLU A 87 -2.14 -16.64 12.81
N GLY A 88 -1.87 -16.33 14.08
CA GLY A 88 -0.51 -16.06 14.55
C GLY A 88 0.10 -14.74 14.09
N ALA A 89 -0.65 -13.86 13.40
CA ALA A 89 -0.15 -12.55 13.02
C ALA A 89 0.21 -11.71 14.25
N LEU A 90 1.42 -11.15 14.21
CA LEU A 90 1.96 -10.28 15.24
C LEU A 90 1.21 -8.95 15.29
N THR A 91 1.19 -8.37 16.48
CA THR A 91 0.72 -7.00 16.68
C THR A 91 1.82 -6.00 16.29
N HIS A 92 1.43 -4.76 15.97
CA HIS A 92 2.37 -3.71 15.62
C HIS A 92 3.38 -3.42 16.74
N ASN A 93 2.98 -3.47 18.01
CA ASN A 93 3.87 -3.25 19.16
C ASN A 93 5.08 -4.20 19.14
N GLN A 94 4.87 -5.48 18.85
CA GLN A 94 5.95 -6.48 18.80
C GLN A 94 6.96 -6.21 17.68
N VAL A 95 6.55 -5.48 16.64
CA VAL A 95 7.44 -5.08 15.54
C VAL A 95 8.08 -3.71 15.81
N ALA A 96 7.37 -2.80 16.49
CA ALA A 96 7.90 -1.51 16.90
C ALA A 96 9.12 -1.65 17.82
N ASP A 97 9.11 -2.61 18.75
CA ASP A 97 10.25 -2.91 19.63
C ASP A 97 11.57 -3.14 18.85
N LYS A 98 11.49 -3.71 17.64
CA LYS A 98 12.66 -3.93 16.78
C LYS A 98 13.24 -2.62 16.27
N LEU A 99 12.37 -1.68 15.88
CA LEU A 99 12.80 -0.35 15.42
C LEU A 99 13.43 0.44 16.55
N ASP A 100 12.86 0.36 17.76
CA ASP A 100 13.40 1.03 18.95
C ASP A 100 14.80 0.51 19.31
N ASN A 101 15.07 -0.78 19.05
CA ASN A 101 16.40 -1.37 19.18
C ASN A 101 17.37 -1.02 18.02
N GLY A 102 16.94 -0.21 17.06
CA GLY A 102 17.73 0.17 15.89
C GLY A 102 17.86 -0.92 14.82
N GLU A 103 17.04 -1.97 14.88
CA GLU A 103 16.99 -3.02 13.86
C GLU A 103 16.27 -2.49 12.60
N LYS A 104 16.62 -3.03 11.42
CA LYS A 104 15.93 -2.67 10.18
C LYS A 104 14.69 -3.52 10.01
N VAL A 105 13.59 -2.90 9.59
CA VAL A 105 12.31 -3.59 9.35
C VAL A 105 11.90 -3.41 7.90
N ARG A 106 11.41 -4.49 7.30
CA ARG A 106 10.81 -4.49 5.96
C ARG A 106 9.40 -5.06 6.05
N VAL A 107 8.42 -4.32 5.51
CA VAL A 107 7.03 -4.76 5.45
C VAL A 107 6.63 -4.98 3.99
N ILE A 108 6.14 -6.19 3.71
CA ILE A 108 5.59 -6.60 2.42
C ILE A 108 4.08 -6.35 2.41
N LEU A 109 3.61 -5.56 1.44
CA LEU A 109 2.21 -5.28 1.17
C LEU A 109 1.74 -6.08 -0.06
N LEU A 110 0.60 -6.77 0.06
CA LEU A 110 -0.02 -7.49 -1.06
C LEU A 110 -1.10 -6.62 -1.70
N ASP A 111 -0.82 -6.07 -2.88
CA ASP A 111 -1.73 -5.17 -3.58
C ASP A 111 -2.63 -5.92 -4.58
N GLY A 112 -3.86 -6.17 -4.13
CA GLY A 112 -4.89 -6.87 -4.87
C GLY A 112 -6.23 -6.84 -4.14
N THR A 113 -7.29 -7.31 -4.79
CA THR A 113 -8.49 -7.70 -4.03
C THR A 113 -8.13 -8.82 -3.05
N TRP A 114 -8.87 -9.02 -1.96
CA TRP A 114 -8.60 -10.09 -0.98
C TRP A 114 -8.30 -11.45 -1.61
N LYS A 115 -9.15 -11.90 -2.55
CA LYS A 115 -8.93 -13.15 -3.30
C LYS A 115 -7.62 -13.17 -4.09
N LYS A 116 -7.23 -12.04 -4.69
CA LYS A 116 -5.99 -11.90 -5.45
C LYS A 116 -4.76 -11.83 -4.56
N ALA A 117 -4.81 -11.06 -3.48
CA ALA A 117 -3.76 -10.98 -2.48
C ALA A 117 -3.49 -12.36 -1.85
N TYR A 118 -4.55 -13.06 -1.45
CA TYR A 118 -4.45 -14.43 -0.96
C TYR A 118 -3.84 -15.38 -2.00
N LYS A 119 -4.25 -15.29 -3.27
CA LYS A 119 -3.65 -16.08 -4.37
C LYS A 119 -2.16 -15.78 -4.53
N MET A 120 -1.76 -14.50 -4.54
CA MET A 120 -0.35 -14.11 -4.63
C MET A 120 0.48 -14.70 -3.48
N TRP A 121 -0.03 -14.62 -2.25
CA TRP A 121 0.61 -15.23 -1.10
C TRP A 121 0.71 -16.75 -1.24
N GLN A 122 -0.39 -17.43 -1.57
CA GLN A 122 -0.41 -18.89 -1.75
C GLN A 122 0.57 -19.39 -2.81
N LEU A 123 0.69 -18.68 -3.93
CA LEU A 123 1.60 -19.06 -5.01
C LEU A 123 3.08 -18.79 -4.70
N SER A 124 3.37 -17.81 -3.85
CA SER A 124 4.74 -17.35 -3.57
C SER A 124 5.29 -18.04 -2.34
N SER A 125 5.87 -19.23 -2.53
CA SER A 125 6.41 -20.09 -1.46
C SER A 125 7.48 -19.41 -0.59
N ASN A 126 8.27 -18.50 -1.15
CA ASN A 126 9.26 -17.69 -0.44
C ASN A 126 8.65 -16.75 0.62
N LEU A 127 7.34 -16.50 0.56
CA LEU A 127 6.62 -15.66 1.53
C LEU A 127 6.10 -16.47 2.73
N HIS A 128 6.01 -17.80 2.63
CA HIS A 128 5.31 -18.61 3.63
C HIS A 128 6.05 -18.72 4.97
N SER A 129 7.37 -18.55 4.96
CA SER A 129 8.19 -18.56 6.18
C SER A 129 8.22 -17.20 6.90
N LEU A 130 7.68 -16.14 6.29
CA LEU A 130 7.74 -14.80 6.86
C LEU A 130 6.64 -14.61 7.89
N PRO A 131 6.93 -13.99 9.06
CA PRO A 131 5.92 -13.67 10.03
C PRO A 131 4.90 -12.68 9.46
N LEU A 132 3.64 -12.87 9.84
CA LEU A 132 2.57 -11.93 9.50
C LEU A 132 2.52 -10.82 10.54
N ILE A 133 2.21 -9.61 10.10
CA ILE A 133 1.79 -8.49 10.96
C ILE A 133 0.38 -8.08 10.56
N LYS A 134 -0.45 -7.77 11.55
CA LYS A 134 -1.81 -7.26 11.33
C LYS A 134 -1.97 -5.84 11.83
N LEU A 135 -2.82 -5.10 11.13
CA LEU A 135 -3.32 -3.82 11.61
C LEU A 135 -4.38 -4.04 12.71
N PRO A 136 -4.58 -3.06 13.61
CA PRO A 136 -5.70 -3.07 14.56
C PRO A 136 -7.05 -3.19 13.83
N GLU A 137 -7.98 -3.94 14.42
CA GLU A 137 -9.29 -4.23 13.84
C GLU A 137 -10.25 -3.03 13.90
N ASP A 138 -9.96 -2.06 14.77
CA ASP A 138 -10.71 -0.84 15.02
C ASP A 138 -10.23 0.37 14.20
N LEU A 139 -9.29 0.16 13.26
CA LEU A 139 -8.90 1.20 12.32
C LEU A 139 -10.09 1.58 11.44
N GLN A 140 -10.71 2.72 11.77
CA GLN A 140 -11.68 3.31 10.86
C GLN A 140 -10.93 3.88 9.64
N GLY A 141 -11.08 3.20 8.50
CA GLY A 141 -10.69 3.76 7.22
C GLY A 141 -11.51 5.03 6.98
N ASN A 142 -10.84 6.18 6.99
CA ASN A 142 -11.47 7.46 6.65
C ASN A 142 -11.77 7.49 5.15
N TYR A 143 -12.83 6.80 4.68
CA TYR A 143 -13.04 6.65 3.24
C TYR A 143 -14.49 6.86 2.78
N ARG A 144 -14.79 8.09 2.37
CA ARG A 144 -16.10 8.58 1.89
C ARG A 144 -16.55 8.04 0.51
N ILE A 145 -15.66 7.38 -0.27
CA ILE A 145 -15.81 7.36 -1.75
C ILE A 145 -15.67 5.94 -2.36
N ARG A 146 -15.70 4.88 -1.54
CA ARG A 146 -15.82 3.50 -2.05
C ARG A 146 -16.75 2.72 -1.15
N LYS A 147 -17.73 2.01 -1.73
CA LYS A 147 -18.26 0.80 -1.09
C LYS A 147 -17.12 -0.20 -1.01
N ALA A 148 -16.38 -0.14 0.09
CA ALA A 148 -15.54 -1.24 0.53
C ALA A 148 -16.43 -2.49 0.61
N PRO A 149 -16.00 -3.69 0.19
CA PRO A 149 -16.80 -4.91 0.33
C PRO A 149 -17.17 -5.21 1.79
N SER A 150 -16.45 -4.59 2.73
CA SER A 150 -16.62 -4.61 4.19
C SER A 150 -15.95 -3.36 4.77
N ASP A 151 -16.39 -2.84 5.91
CA ASP A 151 -15.85 -1.63 6.57
C ASP A 151 -14.32 -1.67 6.82
N ASN A 152 -13.70 -2.85 6.78
CA ASN A 152 -12.27 -3.05 7.02
C ASN A 152 -11.39 -3.19 5.75
N SER A 153 -11.88 -2.83 4.55
CA SER A 153 -11.05 -2.93 3.33
C SER A 153 -10.25 -1.65 3.07
N LEU A 154 -8.96 -1.66 3.42
CA LEU A 154 -8.03 -0.57 3.15
C LEU A 154 -7.46 -0.66 1.73
N SER A 155 -7.22 0.49 1.10
CA SER A 155 -6.36 0.57 -0.08
C SER A 155 -4.88 0.38 0.30
N THR A 156 -4.02 0.12 -0.69
CA THR A 156 -2.58 -0.08 -0.49
C THR A 156 -1.92 1.11 0.21
N VAL A 157 -2.29 2.34 -0.16
CA VAL A 157 -1.72 3.56 0.46
C VAL A 157 -2.20 3.74 1.89
N GLU A 158 -3.45 3.40 2.20
CA GLU A 158 -3.96 3.43 3.58
C GLU A 158 -3.27 2.37 4.43
N ALA A 159 -3.13 1.15 3.92
CA ALA A 159 -2.40 0.07 4.60
C ALA A 159 -0.94 0.49 4.88
N GLY A 160 -0.27 1.10 3.90
CA GLY A 160 1.06 1.67 4.05
C GLY A 160 1.11 2.83 5.06
N TYR A 161 0.16 3.76 5.01
CA TYR A 161 0.06 4.85 5.99
C TYR A 161 -0.11 4.30 7.40
N HIS A 162 -1.08 3.41 7.62
CA HIS A 162 -1.38 2.90 8.96
C HIS A 162 -0.20 2.11 9.53
N ILE A 163 0.42 1.22 8.75
CA ILE A 163 1.55 0.44 9.28
C ILE A 163 2.74 1.34 9.61
N LEU A 164 3.04 2.33 8.77
CA LEU A 164 4.13 3.27 9.03
C LEU A 164 3.85 4.14 10.26
N SER A 165 2.65 4.69 10.39
CA SER A 165 2.26 5.52 11.54
C SER A 165 2.23 4.73 12.85
N LEU A 166 1.88 3.44 12.81
CA LEU A 166 1.90 2.57 13.99
C LEU A 166 3.33 2.19 14.40
N LEU A 167 4.21 1.96 13.43
CA LEU A 167 5.59 1.56 13.69
C LEU A 167 6.54 2.74 13.96
N GLN A 168 6.14 3.95 13.56
CA GLN A 168 6.95 5.16 13.68
C GLN A 168 6.08 6.36 14.08
N PRO A 169 5.47 6.34 15.28
CA PRO A 169 4.49 7.35 15.72
C PRO A 169 5.07 8.76 15.85
N GLU A 170 6.39 8.90 15.90
CA GLU A 170 7.10 10.18 15.92
C GLU A 170 7.17 10.87 14.55
N ARG A 171 6.77 10.19 13.47
CA ARG A 171 6.83 10.69 12.10
C ARG A 171 5.45 10.95 11.52
N ASP A 172 5.36 11.99 10.71
CA ASP A 172 4.15 12.34 10.00
C ASP A 172 4.09 11.68 8.61
N PHE A 173 3.17 10.72 8.45
CA PHE A 173 2.85 10.09 7.18
C PHE A 173 1.52 10.56 6.58
N SER A 174 0.86 11.55 7.18
CA SER A 174 -0.39 12.12 6.68
C SER A 174 -0.33 12.61 5.22
N PRO A 175 0.83 13.06 4.66
CA PRO A 175 0.92 13.41 3.25
C PRO A 175 0.58 12.28 2.26
N LEU A 176 0.71 11.01 2.68
CA LEU A 176 0.27 9.86 1.89
C LEU A 176 -1.26 9.88 1.69
N ILE A 177 -1.98 10.15 2.78
CA ILE A 177 -3.44 10.22 2.80
C ILE A 177 -3.92 11.51 2.12
N GLU A 178 -3.24 12.63 2.29
CA GLU A 178 -3.56 13.86 1.57
C GLU A 178 -3.44 13.68 0.05
N SER A 179 -2.33 13.10 -0.42
CA SER A 179 -2.11 12.77 -1.83
C SER A 179 -3.22 11.87 -2.37
N PHE A 180 -3.63 10.91 -1.54
CA PHE A 180 -4.71 10.00 -1.88
C PHE A 180 -6.04 10.72 -2.01
N ASN A 181 -6.42 11.52 -1.02
CA ASN A 181 -7.64 12.31 -1.00
C ASN A 181 -7.76 13.22 -2.24
N GLN A 182 -6.68 13.91 -2.59
CA GLN A 182 -6.63 14.73 -3.80
C GLN A 182 -6.84 13.93 -5.09
N MET A 183 -6.28 12.72 -5.18
CA MET A 183 -6.52 11.82 -6.31
C MET A 183 -8.00 11.45 -6.43
N ILE A 184 -8.68 11.21 -5.31
CA ILE A 184 -10.09 10.84 -5.31
C ILE A 184 -10.97 12.03 -5.68
N GLU A 185 -10.74 13.20 -5.08
CA GLU A 185 -11.48 14.41 -5.40
C GLU A 185 -11.40 14.73 -6.89
N PHE A 186 -10.22 14.54 -7.49
CA PHE A 186 -10.06 14.68 -8.93
C PHE A 186 -10.93 13.68 -9.70
N GLN A 187 -10.98 12.41 -9.28
CA GLN A 187 -11.83 11.42 -9.95
C GLN A 187 -13.32 11.76 -9.84
N ILE A 188 -13.79 12.21 -8.67
CA ILE A 188 -15.18 12.66 -8.48
C ILE A 188 -15.50 13.78 -9.45
N LYS A 189 -14.62 14.79 -9.58
CA LYS A 189 -14.81 15.92 -10.50
C LYS A 189 -14.88 15.50 -11.98
N GLN A 190 -14.38 14.31 -12.33
CA GLN A 190 -14.48 13.76 -13.69
C GLN A 190 -15.73 12.89 -13.91
N MET A 191 -16.48 12.55 -12.85
CA MET A 191 -17.72 11.79 -12.97
C MET A 191 -18.85 12.69 -13.55
N PRO A 192 -19.77 12.14 -14.37
CA PRO A 192 -20.95 12.88 -14.78
C PRO A 192 -21.79 13.35 -13.57
N PRO A 193 -22.47 14.51 -13.65
CA PRO A 193 -23.32 15.01 -12.57
C PRO A 193 -24.34 13.97 -12.12
N GLY A 194 -24.55 13.81 -10.81
CA GLY A 194 -25.50 12.83 -10.25
C GLY A 194 -24.95 11.43 -10.06
N VAL A 195 -23.83 11.04 -10.69
CA VAL A 195 -23.26 9.68 -10.58
C VAL A 195 -22.62 9.48 -9.21
N PHE A 196 -21.96 10.51 -8.67
CA PHE A 196 -21.37 10.44 -7.34
C PHE A 196 -22.47 10.39 -6.28
N GLU A 197 -23.46 11.28 -6.33
CA GLU A 197 -24.54 11.32 -5.35
C GLU A 197 -25.36 10.01 -5.33
N LYS A 198 -25.69 9.48 -6.53
CA LYS A 198 -26.48 8.26 -6.68
C LYS A 198 -25.79 7.00 -6.16
N ASN A 199 -24.46 6.92 -6.25
CA ASN A 199 -23.71 5.72 -5.87
C ASN A 199 -23.06 5.80 -4.48
N TYR A 200 -22.85 7.01 -3.95
CA TYR A 200 -22.01 7.22 -2.76
C TYR A 200 -22.59 8.16 -1.70
N LEU A 201 -23.67 8.93 -1.97
CA LEU A 201 -24.35 9.76 -0.95
C LEU A 201 -25.72 9.21 -0.53
N GLN A 202 -26.29 8.27 -1.27
CA GLN A 202 -27.47 7.52 -0.82
C GLN A 202 -27.02 6.26 -0.06
N SER A 203 -26.83 6.40 1.24
CA SER A 203 -26.82 5.32 2.23
C SER A 203 -27.52 5.83 3.48
#